data_AF-A0A418RER8-F1
#
_entry.id   AF-A0A418RER8-F1
#
_cell.length_a   1.000
_cell.length_b   1.000
_cell.length_c   1.000
_cell.angle_alpha   90.00
_cell.angle_beta   90.00
_cell.angle_gamma   90.00
#
_symmetry.space_group_name_H-M   'P 1'
#
loop_
_entity.id
_entity.type
_entity.pdbx_description
1 polymer ?
#
loop_
_entity_poly.entity_id
_entity_poly.type
_entity_poly.pdbx_seq_one_letter_code
_entity_poly.pdbx_strand_id
1 'polypeptide(L)'
;MTAQHDEPSALRALWEALPSVEARAGCPLTLSAQLRPGGTITAEVIMPDAHYSFDRAMTISAALQDAVRPFGVDLDVEVDSDMARPPFTQG
;
A
#
# COMPACT_ATOMS: atom_id res chain seq x y z
N MET A 1 15.09 -12.74 23.13
CA MET A 1 14.69 -13.18 21.78
C MET A 1 14.38 -11.93 21.00
N THR A 2 15.36 -11.35 20.31
CA THR A 2 15.12 -10.26 19.38
C THR A 2 14.51 -10.89 18.14
N ALA A 3 13.21 -10.67 17.91
CA ALA A 3 12.66 -10.87 16.58
C ALA A 3 13.52 -10.00 15.66
N GLN A 4 14.37 -10.63 14.86
CA GLN A 4 15.01 -9.96 13.74
C GLN A 4 13.84 -9.67 12.81
N HIS A 5 13.27 -8.48 12.98
CA HIS A 5 12.25 -7.95 12.12
C HIS A 5 12.90 -7.89 10.74
N ASP A 6 12.51 -8.80 9.85
CA ASP A 6 13.07 -8.86 8.50
C ASP A 6 12.37 -7.81 7.64
N GLU A 7 12.58 -6.55 8.03
CA GLU A 7 12.05 -5.33 7.44
C GLU A 7 12.32 -5.24 5.93
N PRO A 8 13.54 -5.54 5.42
CA PRO A 8 13.78 -5.53 3.97
C PRO A 8 12.99 -6.61 3.23
N SER A 9 12.75 -7.78 3.85
CA SER A 9 11.92 -8.82 3.24
C SER A 9 10.43 -8.47 3.26
N ALA A 10 9.95 -7.82 4.33
CA ALA A 10 8.57 -7.35 4.42
C ALA A 10 8.27 -6.27 3.38
N LEU A 11 9.20 -5.33 3.20
CA LEU A 11 9.15 -4.37 2.10
C LEU A 11 9.04 -5.15 0.78
N ARG A 12 10.01 -6.00 0.45
CA ARG A 12 10.03 -6.78 -0.80
C ARG A 12 8.74 -7.57 -1.05
N ALA A 13 8.15 -8.17 -0.02
CA ALA A 13 6.89 -8.90 -0.10
C ALA A 13 5.71 -8.01 -0.57
N LEU A 14 5.70 -6.72 -0.20
CA LEU A 14 4.70 -5.77 -0.72
C LEU A 14 4.82 -5.57 -2.23
N TRP A 15 6.04 -5.38 -2.75
CA TRP A 15 6.26 -5.25 -4.21
C TRP A 15 5.92 -6.55 -4.94
N GLU A 16 6.20 -7.71 -4.36
CA GLU A 16 5.84 -9.00 -4.95
C GLU A 16 4.34 -9.30 -4.89
N ALA A 17 3.63 -8.76 -3.90
CA ALA A 17 2.17 -8.87 -3.80
C ALA A 17 1.43 -7.92 -4.75
N LEU A 18 2.03 -6.78 -5.11
CA LEU A 18 1.40 -5.72 -5.91
C LEU A 18 0.68 -6.25 -7.17
N PRO A 19 1.28 -7.10 -8.03
CA PRO A 19 0.59 -7.59 -9.23
C PRO A 19 -0.66 -8.42 -8.92
N SER A 20 -0.65 -9.17 -7.81
CA SER A 20 -1.84 -9.91 -7.37
C SER A 20 -2.92 -8.99 -6.81
N VAL A 21 -2.53 -7.91 -6.13
CA VAL A 21 -3.46 -6.89 -5.63
C VAL A 21 -4.09 -6.14 -6.80
N GLU A 22 -3.30 -5.74 -7.79
CA GLU A 22 -3.77 -5.11 -9.04
C GLU A 22 -4.77 -6.00 -9.78
N ALA A 23 -4.49 -7.30 -9.89
CA ALA A 23 -5.41 -8.26 -10.52
C ALA A 23 -6.75 -8.38 -9.77
N ARG A 24 -6.74 -8.30 -8.44
CA ARG A 24 -7.97 -8.33 -7.61
C ARG A 24 -8.72 -7.00 -7.65
N ALA A 25 -7.99 -5.88 -7.66
CA ALA A 25 -8.55 -4.55 -7.79
C ALA A 25 -9.10 -4.31 -9.21
N GLY A 26 -8.59 -5.01 -10.22
CA GLY A 26 -8.97 -4.84 -11.63
C GLY A 26 -8.43 -3.55 -12.23
N CYS A 27 -7.38 -2.97 -11.65
CA CYS A 27 -6.73 -1.74 -12.10
C CYS A 27 -5.26 -1.73 -11.70
N PRO A 28 -4.39 -1.06 -12.48
CA PRO A 28 -3.01 -0.85 -12.07
C PRO A 28 -2.97 0.05 -10.83
N LEU A 29 -2.02 -0.17 -9.95
CA LEU A 29 -1.87 0.54 -8.67
C LEU A 29 -0.44 1.04 -8.55
N THR A 30 -0.26 2.29 -8.13
CA THR A 30 1.07 2.78 -7.76
C THR A 30 1.27 2.57 -6.27
N LEU A 31 2.27 1.78 -5.88
CA LEU A 31 2.60 1.53 -4.48
C LEU A 31 3.91 2.22 -4.11
N SER A 32 3.87 3.03 -3.05
CA SER A 32 5.03 3.61 -2.38
C SER A 32 5.08 3.08 -0.96
N ALA A 33 6.08 2.26 -0.62
CA ALA A 33 6.26 1.78 0.74
C ALA A 33 7.60 2.24 1.34
N GLN A 34 7.57 2.62 2.61
CA GLN A 34 8.74 3.08 3.35
C GLN A 34 8.73 2.49 4.77
N LEU A 35 9.91 2.09 5.22
CA LEU A 35 10.11 1.66 6.60
C LEU A 35 10.28 2.88 7.50
N ARG A 36 9.49 2.94 8.57
CA ARG A 36 9.58 3.96 9.60
C ARG A 36 10.50 3.49 10.72
N PRO A 37 11.25 4.42 11.37
CA PRO A 37 11.97 4.11 12.58
C PRO A 37 10.98 3.62 13.65
N GLY A 38 11.15 2.39 14.12
CA GLY A 38 10.23 1.73 15.05
C GLY A 38 9.61 0.42 14.54
N GLY A 39 9.89 0.00 13.31
CA GLY A 39 9.48 -1.30 12.77
C GLY A 39 8.10 -1.32 12.11
N THR A 40 7.51 -0.14 11.85
CA THR A 40 6.28 0.01 11.07
C THR A 40 6.61 0.32 9.62
N ILE A 41 5.91 -0.29 8.68
CA ILE A 41 5.95 0.07 7.26
C ILE A 41 4.75 0.96 6.96
N THR A 42 4.99 2.09 6.32
CA THR A 42 3.94 2.94 5.73
C THR A 42 3.86 2.65 4.24
N ALA A 43 2.69 2.29 3.74
CA ALA A 43 2.42 2.01 2.33
C ALA A 43 1.32 2.96 1.82
N GLU A 44 1.66 3.78 0.83
CA GLU A 44 0.73 4.61 0.09
C GLU A 44 0.41 3.91 -1.23
N VAL A 45 -0.89 3.74 -1.52
CA VAL A 45 -1.38 3.17 -2.76
C VAL A 45 -2.18 4.23 -3.50
N ILE A 46 -1.70 4.64 -4.67
CA ILE A 46 -2.39 5.58 -5.55
C ILE A 46 -3.11 4.79 -6.64
N MET A 47 -4.43 4.87 -6.65
CA MET A 47 -5.28 4.33 -7.72
C MET A 47 -5.43 5.34 -8.85
N PRO A 48 -5.41 4.91 -10.12
CA PRO A 48 -5.62 5.79 -11.26
C PRO A 48 -7.08 6.26 -11.39
N ASP A 49 -8.03 5.58 -10.73
CA ASP A 49 -9.45 5.89 -10.81
C ASP A 49 -9.92 6.66 -9.56
N ALA A 50 -10.39 7.88 -9.78
CA ALA A 50 -10.90 8.76 -8.73
C ALA A 50 -12.22 8.29 -8.09
N HIS A 51 -12.92 7.35 -8.72
CA HIS A 51 -14.25 6.87 -8.34
C HIS A 51 -14.19 5.46 -7.74
N TYR A 52 -13.12 5.12 -7.02
CA TYR A 52 -13.04 3.85 -6.32
C TYR A 52 -14.07 3.79 -5.17
N SER A 53 -14.61 2.60 -4.95
CA SER A 53 -15.49 2.33 -3.81
C SER A 53 -14.64 2.10 -2.56
N PHE A 54 -15.08 2.57 -1.39
CA PHE A 54 -14.41 2.28 -0.11
C PHE A 54 -14.11 0.77 0.09
N ASP A 55 -15.00 -0.10 -0.39
CA ASP A 55 -14.81 -1.56 -0.41
C ASP A 55 -13.55 -2.02 -1.18
N ARG A 56 -13.24 -1.36 -2.30
CA ARG A 56 -12.03 -1.61 -3.08
C ARG A 56 -10.78 -1.18 -2.32
N ALA A 57 -10.81 -0.02 -1.66
CA ALA A 57 -9.69 0.39 -0.80
C ALA A 57 -9.48 -0.57 0.36
N MET A 58 -10.54 -1.01 1.03
CA MET A 58 -10.45 -2.04 2.08
C MET A 58 -9.87 -3.36 1.56
N THR A 59 -10.25 -3.77 0.34
CA THR A 59 -9.71 -4.97 -0.29
C THR A 59 -8.21 -4.84 -0.56
N ILE A 60 -7.76 -3.69 -1.05
CA ILE A 60 -6.33 -3.39 -1.31
C ILE A 60 -5.56 -3.41 0.01
N SER A 61 -6.04 -2.66 1.02
CA SER A 61 -5.41 -2.60 2.34
C SER A 61 -5.29 -3.98 2.96
N ALA A 62 -6.36 -4.77 2.96
CA ALA A 62 -6.35 -6.12 3.51
C ALA A 62 -5.38 -7.05 2.80
N ALA A 63 -5.27 -6.96 1.47
CA ALA A 63 -4.36 -7.80 0.70
C ALA A 63 -2.88 -7.46 0.96
N LEU A 64 -2.55 -6.16 1.10
CA LEU A 64 -1.20 -5.73 1.46
C LEU A 64 -0.85 -6.13 2.91
N GLN A 65 -1.81 -6.02 3.82
CA GLN A 65 -1.61 -6.40 5.22
C GLN A 65 -1.41 -7.91 5.38
N ASP A 66 -2.11 -8.73 4.60
CA ASP A 66 -1.90 -10.18 4.56
C ASP A 66 -0.51 -10.55 4.01
N ALA A 67 -0.02 -9.82 3.00
CA ALA A 67 1.31 -10.07 2.42
C ALA A 67 2.46 -9.86 3.42
N VAL A 68 2.33 -8.91 4.34
CA VAL A 68 3.38 -8.59 5.32
C VAL A 68 3.19 -9.26 6.69
N ARG A 69 2.02 -9.83 6.94
CA ARG A 69 1.69 -10.57 8.17
C ARG A 69 2.73 -11.62 8.58
N PRO A 70 3.35 -12.40 7.66
CA PRO A 70 4.36 -13.40 8.02
C PRO A 70 5.62 -12.81 8.66
N PHE A 71 5.90 -11.53 8.41
CA PHE A 71 7.10 -10.84 8.91
C PHE A 71 6.86 -10.17 10.27
N GLY A 72 5.61 -10.17 10.76
CA GLY A 72 5.24 -9.57 12.03
C GLY A 72 5.43 -8.05 12.09
N VAL A 73 5.52 -7.38 10.94
CA VAL A 73 5.59 -5.91 10.84
C VAL A 73 4.20 -5.31 10.98
N ASP A 74 4.15 -4.13 11.57
CA ASP A 74 2.96 -3.29 11.52
C ASP A 74 2.93 -2.58 10.16
N LEU A 75 1.76 -2.53 9.52
CA LEU A 75 1.59 -1.90 8.22
C LEU A 75 0.47 -0.88 8.28
N ASP A 76 0.86 0.38 8.08
CA ASP A 76 -0.04 1.49 7.91
C ASP A 76 -0.27 1.70 6.40
N VAL A 77 -1.48 1.44 5.93
CA VAL A 77 -1.84 1.55 4.50
C VAL A 77 -2.74 2.74 4.28
N GLU A 78 -2.28 3.69 3.48
CA GLU A 78 -3.09 4.76 2.93
C GLU A 78 -3.44 4.43 1.49
N VAL A 79 -4.73 4.47 1.16
CA VAL A 79 -5.22 4.23 -0.19
C VAL A 79 -5.82 5.52 -0.70
N ASP A 80 -5.16 6.15 -1.66
CA ASP A 80 -5.55 7.43 -2.24
C ASP A 80 -5.92 7.26 -3.72
N SER A 81 -6.62 8.25 -4.25
CA SER A 81 -6.89 8.35 -5.67
C SER A 81 -5.88 9.30 -6.29
N ASP A 82 -5.45 9.02 -7.51
CA ASP A 82 -4.96 10.06 -8.41
C ASP A 82 -6.15 10.96 -8.84
N MET A 83 -6.85 11.55 -7.87
CA MET A 83 -7.53 12.81 -8.13
C MET A 83 -6.41 13.78 -8.37
N ALA A 84 -6.03 13.93 -9.64
CA ALA A 84 -5.24 15.05 -10.11
C ALA A 84 -5.70 16.27 -9.33
N ARG A 85 -4.87 16.73 -8.39
CA ARG A 85 -5.05 18.02 -7.73
C ARG A 85 -5.39 18.97 -8.88
N PRO A 86 -6.52 19.69 -8.87
CA PRO A 86 -6.77 20.66 -9.91
C PRO A 86 -5.49 21.49 -9.99
N PRO A 87 -4.89 21.69 -11.18
CA PRO A 87 -3.74 22.58 -11.29
C PRO A 87 -4.21 23.87 -10.62
N PHE A 88 -3.50 24.28 -9.57
CA PHE A 88 -3.83 25.47 -8.79
C PHE A 88 -4.36 26.52 -9.75
N THR A 89 -5.64 26.86 -9.63
CA THR A 89 -6.22 27.91 -10.44
C THR A 89 -5.48 29.17 -10.02
N GLN A 90 -4.58 29.64 -10.90
CA GLN A 90 -3.95 30.93 -10.78
C GLN A 90 -5.09 31.97 -10.74
N GLY A 91 -5.28 32.59 -9.58
CA GLY A 91 -6.17 33.72 -9.36
C GLY A 91 -5.37 34.88 -8.78
#